data_AF-A0A840SDI0-F1
#
_entry.id   AF-A0A840SDI0-F1
#
_cell.length_a   1.000
_cell.length_b   1.000
_cell.length_c   1.000
_cell.angle_alpha   90.00
_cell.angle_beta   90.00
_cell.angle_gamma   90.00
#
_symmetry.space_group_name_H-M   'P 1'
#
loop_
_entity.id
_entity.type
_entity.pdbx_description
1 polymer ?
#
loop_
_entity_poly.entity_id
_entity_poly.type
_entity_poly.pdbx_seq_one_letter_code
_entity_poly.pdbx_strand_id
1 'polypeptide(L)'
;MEINFGEVTLLSGLSGCGKSTLLSLINGIIPRVIPGEFEGRIFIDGEDSSLKTMSQISRKVGNVLQNAESQIIHSIVEDEIAFGCENFGFDPSVIHDEIENSCRLMQINKNWKTRSLSGGQKQRLVTASTLAMKGDILIFDEPLANLDAQGADILLKLLRQLASIGKAVLLVEHRLDVVLPFVDVIWQLKNKTVEKISDKESFLKNQTDIIEDKKENNITSSTNALEIRNLKKSFGTRTILSDLNLDIKKTERLLLKGENGCGKSTLMSIIAKLQKADSGTVTQFLDAQLGKRSDKKWFKTCGVVYQNPNYQLFMSNVKDEILFGADDKEYALTLAKQFELEPLFSRHPHSLSEGQKRRVTVCAILAQKPKLLLLDEPTVGQDYKTLQNMMMILNTIHREQENTMISITHDIRCMNALSDRNVCLLPN
;
A
#
# COMPACT_ATOMS: atom_id res chain seq x y z
N MET A 1 -15.95 -9.54 -19.15
CA MET A 1 -14.64 -8.87 -19.16
C MET A 1 -13.79 -9.56 -20.20
N GLU A 2 -13.15 -8.78 -21.07
CA GLU A 2 -12.27 -9.28 -22.13
C GLU A 2 -10.90 -8.64 -21.95
N ILE A 3 -9.85 -9.43 -22.22
CA ILE A 3 -8.44 -9.02 -22.19
C ILE A 3 -7.87 -9.45 -23.53
N ASN A 4 -7.44 -8.48 -24.35
CA ASN A 4 -7.00 -8.77 -25.71
C ASN A 4 -5.47 -8.76 -25.83
N PHE A 5 -4.97 -9.57 -26.77
CA PHE A 5 -3.58 -9.46 -27.20
C PHE A 5 -3.31 -8.09 -27.81
N GLY A 6 -2.14 -7.53 -27.55
CA GLY A 6 -1.80 -6.19 -28.00
C GLY A 6 -2.16 -5.08 -27.02
N GLU A 7 -2.95 -5.38 -25.98
CA GLU A 7 -3.49 -4.39 -25.05
C GLU A 7 -2.92 -4.54 -23.64
N VAL A 8 -2.70 -3.38 -22.99
CA VAL A 8 -2.56 -3.28 -21.54
C VAL A 8 -3.94 -3.00 -20.95
N THR A 9 -4.48 -3.97 -20.24
CA THR A 9 -5.78 -3.90 -19.57
C THR A 9 -5.58 -3.65 -18.07
N LEU A 10 -6.24 -2.63 -17.54
CA LEU A 10 -6.30 -2.35 -16.10
C LEU A 10 -7.57 -2.91 -15.49
N LEU A 11 -7.43 -3.65 -14.40
CA LEU A 11 -8.53 -3.98 -13.49
C LEU A 11 -8.41 -3.12 -12.23
N SER A 12 -9.23 -2.08 -12.18
CA SER A 12 -9.38 -1.21 -11.02
C SER A 12 -10.50 -1.71 -10.10
N GLY A 13 -10.42 -1.39 -8.82
CA GLY A 13 -11.46 -1.73 -7.86
C GLY A 13 -10.96 -1.58 -6.44
N LEU A 14 -11.90 -1.49 -5.50
CA LEU A 14 -11.57 -1.25 -4.09
C LEU A 14 -10.84 -2.44 -3.47
N SER A 15 -10.11 -2.22 -2.39
CA SER A 15 -9.53 -3.34 -1.63
C SER A 15 -10.66 -4.23 -1.11
N GLY A 16 -10.54 -5.54 -1.31
CA GLY A 16 -11.57 -6.50 -0.92
C GLY A 16 -12.80 -6.57 -1.83
N CYS A 17 -12.83 -5.92 -3.00
CA CYS A 17 -13.95 -6.08 -3.95
C CYS A 17 -13.94 -7.40 -4.75
N GLY A 18 -12.87 -8.21 -4.61
CA GLY A 18 -12.74 -9.53 -5.25
C GLY A 18 -11.70 -9.59 -6.38
N LYS A 19 -10.81 -8.60 -6.52
CA LYS A 19 -9.80 -8.56 -7.61
C LYS A 19 -8.92 -9.81 -7.61
N SER A 20 -8.26 -10.13 -6.49
CA SER A 20 -7.40 -11.32 -6.39
C SER A 20 -8.18 -12.63 -6.55
N THR A 21 -9.47 -12.67 -6.16
CA THR A 21 -10.36 -13.81 -6.45
C THR A 21 -10.59 -13.96 -7.95
N LEU A 22 -10.86 -12.86 -8.66
CA LEU A 22 -11.00 -12.85 -10.12
C LEU A 22 -9.69 -13.27 -10.81
N LEU A 23 -8.54 -12.77 -10.35
CA LEU A 23 -7.23 -13.21 -10.86
C LEU A 23 -7.01 -14.72 -10.63
N SER A 24 -7.40 -15.25 -9.45
CA SER A 24 -7.28 -16.68 -9.14
C SER A 24 -8.18 -17.55 -10.02
N LEU A 25 -9.35 -17.04 -10.41
CA LEU A 25 -10.23 -17.69 -11.39
C LEU A 25 -9.58 -17.70 -12.79
N ILE A 26 -9.02 -16.57 -13.24
CA ILE A 26 -8.35 -16.46 -14.55
C ILE A 26 -7.13 -17.40 -14.61
N ASN A 27 -6.34 -17.47 -13.54
CA ASN A 27 -5.20 -18.38 -13.42
C ASN A 27 -5.60 -19.85 -13.20
N GLY A 28 -6.91 -20.14 -13.07
CA GLY A 28 -7.47 -21.47 -12.82
C GLY A 28 -7.17 -22.08 -11.45
N ILE A 29 -6.60 -21.31 -10.52
CA ILE A 29 -6.36 -21.70 -9.13
C ILE A 29 -7.69 -22.01 -8.43
N ILE A 30 -8.70 -21.16 -8.65
CA ILE A 30 -10.09 -21.43 -8.24
C ILE A 30 -10.83 -22.01 -9.46
N PRO A 31 -11.61 -23.10 -9.32
CA PRO A 31 -11.90 -23.85 -8.09
C PRO A 31 -10.97 -25.06 -7.84
N ARG A 32 -9.89 -25.22 -8.60
CA ARG A 32 -9.11 -26.49 -8.69
C ARG A 32 -8.20 -26.74 -7.49
N VAL A 33 -7.47 -25.72 -7.08
CA VAL A 33 -6.52 -25.76 -5.96
C VAL A 33 -7.21 -25.24 -4.70
N ILE A 34 -7.92 -24.12 -4.84
CA ILE A 34 -8.73 -23.54 -3.78
C ILE A 34 -10.19 -23.92 -4.05
N PRO A 35 -10.84 -24.70 -3.17
CA PRO A 35 -12.22 -25.10 -3.36
C PRO A 35 -13.15 -23.89 -3.32
N GLY A 36 -14.16 -23.89 -4.17
CA GLY A 36 -15.20 -22.85 -4.23
C GLY A 36 -16.28 -23.22 -5.24
N GLU A 37 -17.47 -22.65 -5.06
CA GLU A 37 -18.54 -22.76 -6.04
C GLU A 37 -18.25 -21.80 -7.20
N PHE A 38 -18.25 -22.32 -8.43
CA PHE A 38 -18.03 -21.56 -9.64
C PHE A 38 -19.08 -21.92 -10.68
N GLU A 39 -19.82 -20.91 -11.12
CA GLU A 39 -20.75 -21.01 -12.24
C GLU A 39 -20.33 -20.02 -13.33
N GLY A 40 -20.31 -20.49 -14.58
CA GLY A 40 -19.87 -19.72 -15.73
C GLY A 40 -18.75 -20.39 -16.52
N ARG A 41 -18.11 -19.65 -17.41
CA ARG A 41 -17.01 -20.13 -18.26
C ARG A 41 -15.94 -19.07 -18.39
N ILE A 42 -14.69 -19.52 -18.50
CA ILE A 42 -13.52 -18.67 -18.74
C ILE A 42 -12.86 -19.23 -20.00
N PHE A 43 -12.61 -18.36 -20.98
CA PHE A 43 -11.92 -18.72 -22.21
C PHE A 43 -10.50 -18.14 -22.18
N ILE A 44 -9.50 -18.98 -22.38
CA ILE A 44 -8.09 -18.59 -22.44
C ILE A 44 -7.62 -18.88 -23.86
N ASP A 45 -7.27 -17.83 -24.61
CA ASP A 45 -6.86 -17.96 -26.02
C ASP A 45 -7.92 -18.73 -26.86
N GLY A 46 -9.19 -18.35 -26.66
CA GLY A 46 -10.34 -18.94 -27.36
C GLY A 46 -10.81 -20.31 -26.83
N GLU A 47 -10.07 -20.94 -25.92
CA GLU A 47 -10.37 -22.28 -25.41
C GLU A 47 -11.00 -22.25 -24.02
N ASP A 48 -12.03 -23.07 -23.78
CA ASP A 48 -12.66 -23.18 -22.45
C ASP A 48 -11.64 -23.75 -21.44
N SER A 49 -11.33 -22.95 -20.41
CA SER A 49 -10.31 -23.27 -19.41
C SER A 49 -10.67 -24.51 -18.60
N SER A 50 -11.97 -24.81 -18.44
CA SER A 50 -12.45 -25.99 -17.70
C SER A 50 -11.96 -27.31 -18.30
N LEU A 51 -11.68 -27.31 -19.61
CA LEU A 51 -11.18 -28.47 -20.38
C LEU A 51 -9.65 -28.61 -20.38
N LYS A 52 -8.91 -27.67 -19.76
CA LYS A 52 -7.44 -27.63 -19.74
C LYS A 52 -6.89 -28.02 -18.38
N THR A 53 -5.71 -28.65 -18.34
CA THR A 53 -5.00 -28.90 -17.08
C THR A 53 -4.36 -27.63 -16.53
N MET A 54 -3.94 -27.65 -15.26
CA MET A 54 -3.26 -26.49 -14.68
C MET A 54 -1.93 -26.17 -15.36
N SER A 55 -1.17 -27.21 -15.73
CA SER A 55 0.08 -27.04 -16.48
C SER A 55 -0.15 -26.41 -17.86
N GLN A 56 -1.26 -26.73 -18.53
CA GLN A 56 -1.59 -26.13 -19.83
C GLN A 56 -1.95 -24.64 -19.69
N ILE A 57 -2.69 -24.28 -18.63
CA ILE A 57 -3.03 -22.88 -18.34
C ILE A 57 -1.78 -22.09 -17.96
N SER A 58 -0.93 -22.62 -17.07
CA SER A 58 0.27 -21.93 -16.58
C SER A 58 1.34 -21.71 -17.67
N ARG A 59 1.34 -22.50 -18.76
CA ARG A 59 2.18 -22.23 -19.94
C ARG A 59 1.74 -21.00 -20.72
N LYS A 60 0.44 -20.68 -20.71
CA LYS A 60 -0.12 -19.53 -21.43
C LYS A 60 -0.17 -18.27 -20.55
N VAL A 61 -0.42 -18.44 -19.25
CA VAL A 61 -0.67 -17.35 -18.30
C VAL A 61 0.45 -17.26 -17.27
N GLY A 62 1.22 -16.18 -17.31
CA GLY A 62 2.20 -15.82 -16.29
C GLY A 62 1.61 -14.86 -15.26
N ASN A 63 1.92 -15.04 -13.97
CA ASN A 63 1.36 -14.22 -12.89
C ASN A 63 2.44 -13.70 -11.93
N VAL A 64 2.43 -12.38 -11.71
CA VAL A 64 3.24 -11.68 -10.72
C VAL A 64 2.31 -11.21 -9.59
N LEU A 65 2.54 -11.73 -8.39
CA LEU A 65 1.76 -11.46 -7.19
C LEU A 65 2.19 -10.14 -6.53
N GLN A 66 1.28 -9.60 -5.71
CA GLN A 66 1.48 -8.38 -4.91
C GLN A 66 2.72 -8.45 -4.01
N ASN A 67 3.01 -9.62 -3.42
CA ASN A 67 4.22 -9.83 -2.64
C ASN A 67 5.23 -10.66 -3.44
N ALA A 68 6.10 -10.00 -4.20
CA ALA A 68 7.16 -10.67 -4.96
C ALA A 68 8.05 -11.58 -4.10
N GLU A 69 8.30 -11.23 -2.83
CA GLU A 69 9.11 -12.08 -1.95
C GLU A 69 8.46 -13.45 -1.69
N SER A 70 7.13 -13.55 -1.75
CA SER A 70 6.43 -14.83 -1.59
C SER A 70 6.58 -15.77 -2.78
N GLN A 71 7.03 -15.28 -3.93
CA GLN A 71 7.27 -16.07 -5.14
C GLN A 71 8.73 -16.47 -5.33
N ILE A 72 9.66 -15.83 -4.63
CA ILE A 72 11.08 -16.13 -4.76
C ILE A 72 11.42 -17.39 -3.97
N ILE A 73 11.95 -18.40 -4.65
CA ILE A 73 12.26 -19.71 -4.06
C ILE A 73 13.77 -19.88 -3.90
N HIS A 74 14.53 -19.51 -4.94
CA HIS A 74 15.97 -19.73 -5.03
C HIS A 74 16.77 -18.58 -4.40
N SER A 75 18.03 -18.89 -4.09
CA SER A 75 18.94 -17.97 -3.41
C SER A 75 19.75 -17.09 -4.36
N ILE A 76 19.80 -17.44 -5.65
CA ILE A 76 20.53 -16.77 -6.72
C ILE A 76 19.54 -16.35 -7.81
N VAL A 77 19.75 -15.17 -8.40
CA VAL A 77 18.88 -14.62 -9.45
C VAL A 77 18.81 -15.54 -10.68
N GLU A 78 19.94 -16.08 -11.12
CA GLU A 78 20.02 -17.02 -12.25
C GLU A 78 19.08 -18.22 -12.07
N ASP A 79 19.21 -18.92 -10.95
CA ASP A 79 18.39 -20.09 -10.61
C ASP A 79 16.90 -19.74 -10.54
N GLU A 80 16.57 -18.56 -9.98
CA GLU A 80 15.18 -18.11 -9.85
C GLU A 80 14.52 -17.83 -11.21
N ILE A 81 15.29 -17.33 -12.19
CA ILE A 81 14.79 -17.12 -13.56
C ILE A 81 14.68 -18.46 -14.30
N ALA A 82 15.65 -19.36 -14.10
CA ALA A 82 15.67 -20.69 -14.71
C ALA A 82 14.50 -21.58 -14.27
N PHE A 83 14.08 -21.47 -13.00
CA PHE A 83 13.14 -22.37 -12.34
C PHE A 83 11.85 -22.63 -13.15
N GLY A 84 11.23 -21.57 -13.68
CA GLY A 84 10.03 -21.69 -14.50
C GLY A 84 10.25 -22.46 -15.80
N CYS A 85 11.35 -22.16 -16.47
CA CYS A 85 11.73 -22.77 -17.74
C CYS A 85 12.06 -24.26 -17.57
N GLU A 86 12.78 -24.62 -16.50
CA GLU A 86 13.09 -26.01 -16.16
C GLU A 86 11.81 -26.82 -15.90
N ASN A 87 10.86 -26.26 -15.14
CA ASN A 87 9.58 -26.90 -14.88
C ASN A 87 8.74 -27.11 -16.16
N PHE A 88 8.93 -26.28 -17.18
CA PHE A 88 8.30 -26.46 -18.49
C PHE A 88 9.08 -27.36 -19.45
N GLY A 89 10.30 -27.76 -19.08
CA GLY A 89 11.17 -28.64 -19.86
C GLY A 89 11.82 -27.93 -21.05
N PHE A 90 12.19 -26.66 -20.91
CA PHE A 90 12.93 -25.94 -21.96
C PHE A 90 14.34 -26.50 -22.09
N ASP A 91 14.90 -26.45 -23.31
CA ASP A 91 16.28 -26.84 -23.55
C ASP A 91 17.26 -25.93 -22.81
N PRO A 92 18.39 -26.45 -22.27
CA PRO A 92 19.35 -25.65 -21.50
C PRO A 92 19.88 -24.41 -22.22
N SER A 93 20.05 -24.47 -23.55
CA SER A 93 20.47 -23.30 -24.36
C SER A 93 19.39 -22.21 -24.36
N VAL A 94 18.13 -22.59 -24.49
CA VAL A 94 16.98 -21.66 -24.44
C VAL A 94 16.88 -21.04 -23.05
N ILE A 95 17.06 -21.83 -21.99
CA ILE A 95 17.06 -21.33 -20.61
C ILE A 95 18.15 -20.27 -20.42
N HIS A 96 19.36 -20.55 -20.90
CA HIS A 96 20.48 -19.61 -20.83
C HIS A 96 20.17 -18.28 -21.54
N ASP A 97 19.63 -18.35 -22.76
CA ASP A 97 19.24 -17.17 -23.53
C ASP A 97 18.14 -16.36 -22.83
N GLU A 98 17.14 -17.03 -22.23
CA GLU A 98 16.07 -16.36 -21.49
C GLU A 98 16.55 -15.69 -20.20
N ILE A 99 17.52 -16.29 -19.50
CA ILE A 99 18.17 -15.67 -18.33
C ILE A 99 18.85 -14.37 -18.73
N GLU A 100 19.69 -14.39 -19.78
CA GLU A 100 20.41 -13.21 -20.24
C GLU A 100 19.44 -12.12 -20.74
N ASN A 101 18.43 -12.50 -21.51
CA ASN A 101 17.42 -11.57 -22.01
C ASN A 101 16.61 -10.93 -20.88
N SER A 102 16.15 -11.74 -19.92
CA SER A 102 15.34 -11.26 -18.80
C SER A 102 16.15 -10.37 -17.85
N CYS A 103 17.41 -10.73 -17.57
CA CYS A 103 18.33 -9.91 -16.78
C CYS A 103 18.58 -8.54 -17.43
N ARG A 104 18.81 -8.51 -18.75
CA ARG A 104 18.99 -7.27 -19.50
C ARG A 104 17.74 -6.40 -19.47
N LEU A 105 16.58 -6.99 -19.72
CA LEU A 105 15.29 -6.29 -19.78
C LEU A 105 14.91 -5.69 -18.43
N MET A 106 15.16 -6.42 -17.34
CA MET A 106 14.80 -6.04 -15.98
C MET A 106 15.92 -5.33 -15.21
N GLN A 107 17.08 -5.09 -15.83
CA GLN A 107 18.24 -4.45 -15.23
C GLN A 107 18.63 -5.10 -13.88
N ILE A 108 18.76 -6.42 -13.88
CA ILE A 108 19.15 -7.23 -12.72
C ILE A 108 20.37 -8.09 -13.09
N ASN A 109 21.27 -8.32 -12.13
CA ASN A 109 22.45 -9.16 -12.36
C ASN A 109 22.15 -10.60 -11.93
N LYS A 110 22.44 -11.55 -12.82
CA LYS A 110 22.19 -12.99 -12.58
C LYS A 110 22.95 -13.58 -11.38
N ASN A 111 24.10 -13.01 -11.02
CA ASN A 111 24.94 -13.49 -9.92
C ASN A 111 24.53 -12.93 -8.55
N TRP A 112 23.53 -12.05 -8.47
CA TRP A 112 23.09 -11.50 -7.20
C TRP A 112 22.38 -12.54 -6.33
N LYS A 113 22.52 -12.38 -5.00
CA LYS A 113 21.75 -13.16 -4.04
C LYS A 113 20.36 -12.55 -3.89
N THR A 114 19.32 -13.36 -4.03
CA THR A 114 17.92 -12.90 -3.97
C THR A 114 17.58 -12.22 -2.64
N ARG A 115 18.14 -12.71 -1.53
CA ARG A 115 17.98 -12.13 -0.18
C ARG A 115 18.56 -10.72 -0.02
N SER A 116 19.52 -10.35 -0.85
CA SER A 116 20.19 -9.03 -0.81
C SER A 116 19.47 -7.97 -1.64
N LEU A 117 18.46 -8.38 -2.42
CA LEU A 117 17.69 -7.49 -3.27
C LEU A 117 16.75 -6.60 -2.45
N SER A 118 16.68 -5.33 -2.83
CA SER A 118 15.60 -4.42 -2.41
C SER A 118 14.23 -4.91 -2.89
N GLY A 119 13.14 -4.43 -2.28
CA GLY A 119 11.77 -4.79 -2.69
C GLY A 119 11.52 -4.57 -4.19
N GLY A 120 11.97 -3.43 -4.73
CA GLY A 120 11.86 -3.16 -6.17
C GLY A 120 12.72 -4.09 -7.04
N GLN A 121 13.91 -4.48 -6.59
CA GLN A 121 14.72 -5.49 -7.30
C GLN A 121 14.08 -6.88 -7.24
N LYS A 122 13.44 -7.25 -6.12
CA LYS A 122 12.67 -8.49 -6.00
C LYS A 122 11.48 -8.50 -6.97
N GLN A 123 10.76 -7.38 -7.10
CA GLN A 123 9.67 -7.23 -8.08
C GLN A 123 10.17 -7.43 -9.52
N ARG A 124 11.32 -6.84 -9.84
CA ARG A 124 11.94 -7.00 -11.16
C ARG A 124 12.40 -8.43 -11.42
N LEU A 125 12.93 -9.12 -10.41
CA LEU A 125 13.29 -10.53 -10.49
C LEU A 125 12.08 -11.43 -10.81
N VAL A 126 10.99 -11.31 -10.05
CA VAL A 126 9.79 -12.14 -10.28
C VAL A 126 9.17 -11.87 -11.65
N THR A 127 9.21 -10.62 -12.10
CA THR A 127 8.78 -10.26 -13.46
C THR A 127 9.69 -10.92 -14.50
N ALA A 128 11.02 -10.87 -14.33
CA ALA A 128 11.97 -11.59 -15.20
C ALA A 128 11.67 -13.10 -15.26
N SER A 129 11.51 -13.76 -14.11
CA SER A 129 11.19 -15.18 -14.04
C SER A 129 9.87 -15.52 -14.76
N THR A 130 8.86 -14.63 -14.67
CA THR A 130 7.58 -14.82 -15.36
C THR A 130 7.71 -14.65 -16.87
N LEU A 131 8.54 -13.70 -17.34
CA LEU A 131 8.75 -13.47 -18.78
C LEU A 131 9.56 -14.58 -19.43
N ALA A 132 10.55 -15.14 -18.73
CA ALA A 132 11.38 -16.25 -19.20
C ALA A 132 10.56 -17.50 -19.56
N MET A 133 9.41 -17.70 -18.90
CA MET A 133 8.47 -18.78 -19.18
C MET A 133 7.73 -18.64 -20.53
N LYS A 134 7.89 -17.52 -21.25
CA LYS A 134 7.29 -17.22 -22.56
C LYS A 134 5.76 -17.19 -22.65
N GLY A 135 5.04 -17.12 -21.52
CA GLY A 135 3.58 -16.98 -21.52
C GLY A 135 3.09 -15.77 -22.32
N ASP A 136 1.95 -15.91 -23.00
CA ASP A 136 1.38 -14.87 -23.87
C ASP A 136 0.43 -13.93 -23.14
N ILE A 137 -0.08 -14.36 -21.99
CA ILE A 137 -0.95 -13.60 -21.10
C ILE A 137 -0.19 -13.34 -19.80
N LEU A 138 -0.01 -12.07 -19.44
CA LEU A 138 0.73 -11.65 -18.26
C LEU A 138 -0.20 -10.93 -17.30
N ILE A 139 -0.29 -11.43 -16.08
CA ILE A 139 -1.11 -10.88 -15.00
C ILE A 139 -0.19 -10.30 -13.93
N PHE A 140 -0.46 -9.06 -13.52
CA PHE A 140 0.28 -8.38 -12.47
C PHE A 140 -0.69 -7.89 -11.40
N ASP A 141 -0.56 -8.40 -10.18
CA ASP A 141 -1.33 -7.96 -9.01
C ASP A 141 -0.52 -6.92 -8.22
N GLU A 142 -0.89 -5.65 -8.33
CA GLU A 142 -0.25 -4.50 -7.65
C GLU A 142 1.30 -4.46 -7.78
N PRO A 143 1.86 -4.58 -9.00
CA PRO A 143 3.31 -4.69 -9.17
C PRO A 143 4.07 -3.38 -8.89
N LEU A 144 3.38 -2.25 -8.72
CA LEU A 144 4.00 -0.98 -8.32
C LEU A 144 4.17 -0.87 -6.80
N ALA A 145 3.68 -1.85 -6.04
CA ALA A 145 3.94 -1.93 -4.62
C ALA A 145 5.46 -1.94 -4.37
N ASN A 146 5.92 -1.07 -3.45
CA ASN A 146 7.33 -0.90 -3.10
C ASN A 146 8.25 -0.33 -4.21
N LEU A 147 7.70 0.13 -5.34
CA LEU A 147 8.45 0.87 -6.37
C LEU A 147 8.34 2.38 -6.18
N ASP A 148 9.47 3.08 -6.32
CA ASP A 148 9.50 4.53 -6.47
C ASP A 148 8.94 4.97 -7.84
N ALA A 149 8.88 6.28 -8.09
CA ALA A 149 8.32 6.82 -9.33
C ALA A 149 9.11 6.37 -10.57
N GLN A 150 10.44 6.29 -10.47
CA GLN A 150 11.29 5.89 -11.58
C GLN A 150 11.14 4.40 -11.90
N GLY A 151 11.15 3.54 -10.89
CA GLY A 151 10.95 2.10 -11.03
C GLY A 151 9.57 1.75 -11.58
N ALA A 152 8.54 2.48 -11.15
CA ALA A 152 7.19 2.34 -11.69
C ALA A 152 7.13 2.69 -13.19
N ASP A 153 7.71 3.83 -13.60
CA ASP A 153 7.76 4.25 -15.00
C ASP A 153 8.50 3.24 -15.89
N ILE A 154 9.64 2.72 -15.43
CA ILE A 154 10.40 1.67 -16.14
C ILE A 154 9.54 0.42 -16.35
N LEU A 155 8.88 -0.07 -15.30
CA LEU A 155 8.05 -1.27 -15.39
C LEU A 155 6.86 -1.04 -16.33
N LEU A 156 6.14 0.07 -16.21
CA LEU A 156 4.97 0.34 -17.04
C LEU A 156 5.31 0.51 -18.53
N LYS A 157 6.45 1.16 -18.85
CA LYS A 157 6.97 1.21 -20.22
C LYS A 157 7.29 -0.17 -20.77
N LEU A 158 7.87 -1.04 -19.94
CA LEU A 158 8.12 -2.43 -20.33
C LEU A 158 6.82 -3.19 -20.61
N LEU A 159 5.83 -3.09 -19.72
CA LEU A 159 4.53 -3.75 -19.93
C LEU A 159 3.86 -3.27 -21.22
N ARG A 160 3.96 -1.98 -21.54
CA ARG A 160 3.49 -1.41 -22.79
C ARG A 160 4.23 -1.97 -24.01
N GLN A 161 5.55 -2.10 -23.91
CA GLN A 161 6.36 -2.71 -24.97
C GLN A 161 5.96 -4.18 -25.19
N LEU A 162 5.76 -4.95 -24.12
CA LEU A 162 5.32 -6.34 -24.20
C LEU A 162 3.96 -6.47 -24.88
N ALA A 163 3.01 -5.58 -24.54
CA ALA A 163 1.73 -5.53 -25.24
C ALA A 163 1.93 -5.21 -26.73
N SER A 164 2.77 -4.23 -27.09
CA SER A 164 3.01 -3.87 -28.50
C SER A 164 3.60 -4.98 -29.38
N ILE A 165 4.26 -5.97 -28.78
CA ILE A 165 4.78 -7.16 -29.49
C ILE A 165 3.80 -8.34 -29.47
N GLY A 166 2.54 -8.12 -29.07
CA GLY A 166 1.44 -9.08 -29.17
C GLY A 166 1.08 -9.80 -27.87
N LYS A 167 1.68 -9.48 -26.72
CA LYS A 167 1.27 -10.05 -25.43
C LYS A 167 -0.05 -9.42 -24.96
N ALA A 168 -0.82 -10.16 -24.17
CA ALA A 168 -1.97 -9.64 -23.43
C ALA A 168 -1.52 -9.31 -22.00
N VAL A 169 -1.68 -8.06 -21.54
CA VAL A 169 -1.26 -7.66 -20.20
C VAL A 169 -2.48 -7.28 -19.38
N LEU A 170 -2.68 -7.92 -18.22
CA LEU A 170 -3.64 -7.54 -17.20
C LEU A 170 -2.91 -6.99 -15.98
N LEU A 171 -3.21 -5.75 -15.62
CA LEU A 171 -2.63 -5.05 -14.47
C LEU A 171 -3.72 -4.76 -13.45
N VAL A 172 -3.50 -5.11 -12.19
CA VAL A 172 -4.30 -4.62 -11.05
C VAL A 172 -3.49 -3.57 -10.34
N GLU A 173 -4.02 -2.35 -10.22
CA GLU A 173 -3.30 -1.26 -9.57
C GLU A 173 -4.21 -0.27 -8.86
N HIS A 174 -3.64 0.40 -7.85
CA HIS A 174 -4.30 1.43 -7.06
C HIS A 174 -3.80 2.85 -7.40
N ARG A 175 -2.57 2.98 -7.93
CA ARG A 175 -1.95 4.25 -8.32
C ARG A 175 -2.34 4.65 -9.75
N LEU A 176 -3.61 5.02 -9.93
CA LEU A 176 -4.19 5.24 -11.26
C LEU A 176 -3.58 6.43 -11.99
N ASP A 177 -3.15 7.46 -11.27
CA ASP A 177 -2.40 8.60 -11.80
C ASP A 177 -1.13 8.18 -12.53
N VAL A 178 -0.45 7.14 -12.03
CA VAL A 178 0.78 6.60 -12.62
C VAL A 178 0.49 5.63 -13.77
N VAL A 179 -0.56 4.82 -13.63
CA VAL A 179 -0.82 3.68 -14.52
C VAL A 179 -1.63 4.05 -15.76
N LEU A 180 -2.60 4.94 -15.63
CA LEU A 180 -3.54 5.24 -16.70
C LEU A 180 -2.91 5.71 -18.02
N PRO A 181 -1.78 6.44 -18.04
CA PRO A 181 -1.08 6.78 -19.28
C PRO A 181 -0.61 5.57 -20.10
N PHE A 182 -0.51 4.38 -19.52
CA PHE A 182 0.04 3.17 -20.15
C PHE A 182 -1.02 2.14 -20.57
N VAL A 183 -2.29 2.39 -20.22
CA VAL A 183 -3.39 1.41 -20.30
C VAL A 183 -4.30 1.68 -21.51
N ASP A 184 -4.68 0.64 -22.23
CA ASP A 184 -5.64 0.69 -23.36
C ASP A 184 -7.09 0.53 -22.90
N VAL A 185 -7.35 -0.38 -21.97
CA VAL A 185 -8.70 -0.72 -21.52
C VAL A 185 -8.75 -0.74 -20.00
N ILE A 186 -9.83 -0.17 -19.44
CA ILE A 186 -10.05 -0.16 -17.99
C ILE A 186 -11.34 -0.93 -17.70
N TRP A 187 -11.23 -1.90 -16.80
CA TRP A 187 -12.36 -2.56 -16.16
C TRP A 187 -12.39 -2.17 -14.70
N GLN A 188 -13.57 -1.85 -14.18
CA GLN A 188 -13.78 -1.57 -12.77
C GLN A 188 -14.60 -2.71 -12.13
N LEU A 189 -14.06 -3.34 -11.09
CA LEU A 189 -14.78 -4.28 -10.24
C LEU A 189 -15.45 -3.51 -9.10
N LYS A 190 -16.77 -3.37 -9.15
CA LYS A 190 -17.61 -2.67 -8.17
C LYS A 190 -18.86 -3.50 -7.90
N ASN A 191 -19.31 -3.58 -6.64
CA ASN A 191 -20.51 -4.33 -6.28
C ASN A 191 -20.55 -5.79 -6.79
N LYS A 192 -19.37 -6.44 -6.87
CA LYS A 192 -19.19 -7.80 -7.42
C LYS A 192 -19.48 -7.93 -8.92
N THR A 193 -19.63 -6.83 -9.65
CA THR A 193 -19.76 -6.79 -11.10
C THR A 193 -18.56 -6.09 -11.73
N VAL A 194 -18.20 -6.49 -12.95
CA VAL A 194 -17.09 -5.90 -13.70
C VAL A 194 -17.67 -5.07 -14.85
N GLU A 195 -17.36 -3.78 -14.86
CA GLU A 195 -17.88 -2.80 -15.82
C GLU A 195 -16.74 -2.18 -16.61
N LYS A 196 -16.93 -1.96 -17.92
CA LYS A 196 -15.92 -1.31 -18.77
C LYS A 196 -16.04 0.20 -18.59
N ILE A 197 -14.91 0.87 -18.36
CA ILE A 197 -14.86 2.33 -18.27
C ILE A 197 -14.54 2.91 -19.65
N SER A 198 -15.46 3.70 -20.18
CA SER A 198 -15.35 4.31 -21.52
C SER A 198 -14.54 5.61 -21.52
N ASP A 199 -14.71 6.42 -20.48
CA ASP A 199 -14.07 7.73 -20.34
C ASP A 199 -12.93 7.66 -19.32
N LYS A 200 -11.70 7.51 -19.83
CA LYS A 200 -10.49 7.40 -19.00
C LYS A 200 -10.16 8.71 -18.28
N GLU A 201 -10.40 9.86 -18.91
CA GLU A 201 -10.06 11.17 -18.34
C GLU A 201 -10.96 11.50 -17.16
N SER A 202 -12.27 11.30 -17.32
CA SER A 202 -13.23 11.45 -16.21
C SER A 202 -12.95 10.43 -15.09
N PHE A 203 -12.59 9.20 -15.45
CA PHE A 203 -12.23 8.18 -14.46
C PHE A 203 -10.97 8.55 -13.67
N LEU A 204 -9.93 9.06 -14.33
CA LEU A 204 -8.74 9.59 -13.67
C LEU A 204 -9.10 10.74 -12.75
N LYS A 205 -9.80 11.76 -13.29
CA LYS A 205 -10.15 12.98 -12.57
C LYS A 205 -10.92 12.69 -11.29
N ASN A 206 -11.98 11.89 -11.37
CA ASN A 206 -12.78 11.47 -10.22
C ASN A 206 -11.97 10.72 -9.16
N GLN A 207 -10.83 10.12 -9.54
CA GLN A 207 -9.95 9.42 -8.63
C GLN A 207 -8.74 10.22 -8.18
N THR A 208 -8.40 11.34 -8.82
CA THR A 208 -7.27 12.23 -8.47
C THR A 208 -7.72 13.56 -7.89
N ASP A 209 -9.02 13.82 -7.81
CA ASP A 209 -9.55 15.06 -7.24
C ASP A 209 -8.90 15.34 -5.89
N ILE A 210 -8.38 16.56 -5.75
CA ILE A 210 -7.73 16.99 -4.52
C ILE A 210 -8.81 17.24 -3.49
N ILE A 211 -8.72 16.53 -2.39
CA ILE A 211 -9.51 16.74 -1.19
C ILE A 211 -8.90 17.94 -0.47
N GLU A 212 -9.62 19.06 -0.53
CA GLU A 212 -9.29 20.26 0.22
C GLU A 212 -10.00 20.27 1.58
N ASP A 213 -9.37 20.89 2.58
CA ASP A 213 -10.05 21.24 3.82
C ASP A 213 -10.76 22.59 3.66
N LYS A 214 -12.10 22.56 3.65
CA LYS A 214 -12.95 23.70 3.28
C LYS A 214 -13.03 24.84 4.32
N LYS A 215 -12.07 25.04 5.23
CA LYS A 215 -12.11 26.16 6.21
C LYS A 215 -10.75 26.82 6.47
N GLU A 216 -10.73 28.15 6.32
CA GLU A 216 -9.57 29.06 6.23
C GLU A 216 -8.86 29.46 7.54
N ASN A 217 -9.25 28.96 8.71
CA ASN A 217 -8.61 29.40 9.96
C ASN A 217 -7.48 28.45 10.37
N ASN A 218 -6.27 28.72 9.86
CA ASN A 218 -5.04 28.10 10.34
C ASN A 218 -4.79 28.51 11.80
N ILE A 219 -5.22 27.68 12.74
CA ILE A 219 -4.87 27.82 14.16
C ILE A 219 -3.46 27.24 14.32
N THR A 220 -2.43 27.95 13.86
CA THR A 220 -1.04 27.57 14.18
C THR A 220 -0.61 28.29 15.43
N SER A 221 -0.45 27.55 16.52
CA SER A 221 0.09 28.11 17.77
C SER A 221 1.53 28.58 17.56
N SER A 222 1.92 29.68 18.20
CA SER A 222 3.34 30.08 18.27
C SER A 222 4.18 29.12 19.12
N THR A 223 3.52 28.33 19.98
CA THR A 223 4.17 27.42 20.92
C THR A 223 4.50 26.07 20.28
N ASN A 224 5.64 25.49 20.65
CA ASN A 224 6.02 24.16 20.20
C ASN A 224 5.14 23.10 20.89
N ALA A 225 4.73 22.08 20.14
CA ALA A 225 4.28 20.79 20.65
C ALA A 225 5.48 19.87 20.90
N LEU A 226 6.42 19.83 19.95
CA LEU A 226 7.62 19.02 20.00
C LEU A 226 8.83 19.82 19.49
N GLU A 227 9.99 19.58 20.08
CA GLU A 227 11.28 20.09 19.65
C GLU A 227 12.26 18.92 19.53
N ILE A 228 12.80 18.73 18.34
CA ILE A 228 13.75 17.68 18.00
C ILE A 228 15.09 18.34 17.70
N ARG A 229 16.15 17.88 18.38
CA ARG A 229 17.51 18.43 18.23
C ARG A 229 18.55 17.33 18.08
N ASN A 230 19.43 17.48 17.08
CA ASN A 230 20.58 16.63 16.81
C ASN A 230 20.25 15.12 16.82
N LEU A 231 19.07 14.76 16.31
CA LEU A 231 18.55 13.40 16.42
C LEU A 231 19.28 12.48 15.47
N LYS A 232 19.80 11.36 16.00
CA LYS A 232 20.52 10.35 15.22
C LYS A 232 19.95 8.96 15.47
N LYS A 233 19.81 8.18 14.39
CA LYS A 233 19.38 6.79 14.46
C LYS A 233 20.02 5.94 13.36
N SER A 234 20.59 4.82 13.77
CA SER A 234 21.20 3.81 12.92
C SER A 234 20.66 2.42 13.25
N PHE A 235 20.66 1.53 12.26
CA PHE A 235 20.39 0.10 12.42
C PHE A 235 21.58 -0.67 11.84
N GLY A 236 22.36 -1.29 12.72
CA GLY A 236 23.64 -1.88 12.34
C GLY A 236 24.57 -0.80 11.76
N THR A 237 25.05 -1.01 10.53
CA THR A 237 25.93 -0.07 9.81
C THR A 237 25.18 1.03 9.06
N ARG A 238 23.86 0.91 8.89
CA ARG A 238 23.08 1.87 8.10
C ARG A 238 22.56 3.00 8.98
N THR A 239 22.97 4.23 8.68
CA THR A 239 22.43 5.44 9.33
C THR A 239 21.15 5.88 8.64
N ILE A 240 20.05 5.93 9.38
CA ILE A 240 18.72 6.30 8.86
C ILE A 240 18.46 7.78 9.10
N LEU A 241 18.72 8.29 10.31
CA LEU A 241 18.59 9.70 10.66
C LEU A 241 19.95 10.25 11.07
N SER A 242 20.38 11.35 10.47
CA SER A 242 21.59 12.07 10.87
C SER A 242 21.30 13.54 11.12
N ASP A 243 21.72 14.02 12.30
CA ASP A 243 21.62 15.43 12.71
C ASP A 243 20.25 16.11 12.48
N LEU A 244 19.17 15.37 12.75
CA LEU A 244 17.83 15.88 12.45
C LEU A 244 17.38 16.89 13.51
N ASN A 245 17.04 18.09 13.04
CA ASN A 245 16.53 19.21 13.82
C ASN A 245 15.16 19.62 13.28
N LEU A 246 14.12 19.58 14.12
CA LEU A 246 12.74 19.85 13.68
C LEU A 246 11.89 20.37 14.85
N ASP A 247 11.19 21.48 14.61
CA ASP A 247 10.18 22.01 15.52
C ASP A 247 8.79 21.75 14.97
N ILE A 248 7.88 21.31 15.83
CA ILE A 248 6.47 21.05 15.50
C ILE A 248 5.64 21.88 16.45
N LYS A 249 4.74 22.71 15.92
CA LYS A 249 3.88 23.62 16.69
C LYS A 249 2.67 22.88 17.25
N LYS A 250 2.13 23.38 18.36
CA LYS A 250 0.82 22.91 18.84
C LYS A 250 -0.23 23.22 17.79
N THR A 251 -1.22 22.33 17.70
CA THR A 251 -2.35 22.40 16.75
C THR A 251 -1.94 22.38 15.28
N GLU A 252 -0.68 22.10 14.97
CA GLU A 252 -0.19 21.98 13.61
C GLU A 252 -0.49 20.60 13.04
N ARG A 253 -0.89 20.55 11.76
CA ARG A 253 -0.87 19.34 10.95
C ARG A 253 0.41 19.33 10.10
N LEU A 254 1.37 18.50 10.47
CA LEU A 254 2.64 18.34 9.77
C LEU A 254 2.60 17.09 8.89
N LEU A 255 2.92 17.23 7.60
CA LEU A 255 3.11 16.11 6.69
C LEU A 255 4.59 15.85 6.43
N LEU A 256 5.03 14.63 6.76
CA LEU A 256 6.37 14.15 6.50
C LEU A 256 6.44 13.50 5.11
N LYS A 257 7.24 14.09 4.22
CA LYS A 257 7.54 13.60 2.87
C LYS A 257 8.95 13.01 2.81
N GLY A 258 9.23 12.28 1.74
CA GLY A 258 10.55 11.70 1.47
C GLY A 258 10.43 10.30 0.87
N GLU A 259 11.53 9.78 0.34
CA GLU A 259 11.59 8.46 -0.29
C GLU A 259 11.36 7.32 0.72
N ASN A 260 11.12 6.11 0.20
CA ASN A 260 11.04 4.93 1.04
C ASN A 260 12.39 4.65 1.71
N GLY A 261 12.38 4.45 3.03
CA GLY A 261 13.60 4.19 3.79
C GLY A 261 14.41 5.43 4.20
N CYS A 262 13.94 6.66 3.94
CA CYS A 262 14.59 7.88 4.46
C CYS A 262 14.34 8.14 5.96
N GLY A 263 13.58 7.28 6.65
CA GLY A 263 13.43 7.33 8.11
C GLY A 263 12.14 7.97 8.63
N LYS A 264 11.13 8.23 7.79
CA LYS A 264 9.83 8.81 8.21
C LYS A 264 9.16 8.03 9.35
N SER A 265 8.92 6.73 9.16
CA SER A 265 8.32 5.86 10.19
C SER A 265 9.25 5.66 11.40
N THR A 266 10.57 5.71 11.20
CA THR A 266 11.56 5.68 12.29
C THR A 266 11.45 6.93 13.16
N LEU A 267 11.33 8.11 12.56
CA LEU A 267 11.12 9.37 13.26
C LEU A 267 9.82 9.34 14.05
N MET A 268 8.71 8.91 13.45
CA MET A 268 7.44 8.75 14.16
C MET A 268 7.53 7.77 15.33
N SER A 269 8.24 6.65 15.18
CA SER A 269 8.43 5.66 16.26
C SER A 269 9.25 6.23 17.42
N ILE A 270 10.24 7.09 17.12
CA ILE A 270 11.02 7.79 18.13
C ILE A 270 10.16 8.85 18.85
N ILE A 271 9.37 9.64 18.11
CA ILE A 271 8.42 10.61 18.69
C ILE A 271 7.42 9.89 19.60
N ALA A 272 6.86 8.76 19.15
CA ALA A 272 5.95 7.92 19.93
C ALA A 272 6.60 7.28 21.17
N LYS A 273 7.93 7.39 21.34
CA LYS A 273 8.74 6.70 22.34
C LYS A 273 8.65 5.16 22.27
N LEU A 274 8.30 4.63 21.11
CA LEU A 274 8.33 3.19 20.81
C LEU A 274 9.74 2.74 20.45
N GLN A 275 10.59 3.67 20.00
CA GLN A 275 11.97 3.44 19.67
C GLN A 275 12.89 4.49 20.30
N LYS A 276 14.08 4.06 20.76
CA LYS A 276 15.12 4.99 21.23
C LYS A 276 15.98 5.48 20.07
N ALA A 277 16.24 6.78 20.04
CA ALA A 277 17.32 7.36 19.25
C ALA A 277 18.68 6.96 19.82
N ASP A 278 19.73 7.01 19.01
CA ASP A 278 21.10 6.73 19.44
C ASP A 278 21.75 7.98 20.05
N SER A 279 21.38 9.15 19.55
CA SER A 279 21.73 10.45 20.14
C SER A 279 20.68 11.51 19.82
N GLY A 280 20.80 12.68 20.45
CA GLY A 280 19.87 13.80 20.31
C GLY A 280 18.69 13.72 21.28
N THR A 281 17.78 14.68 21.16
CA THR A 281 16.65 14.83 22.10
C THR A 281 15.35 15.09 21.37
N VAL A 282 14.27 14.48 21.86
CA VAL A 282 12.89 14.83 21.54
C VAL A 282 12.25 15.38 22.81
N THR A 283 11.98 16.68 22.83
CA THR A 283 11.31 17.37 23.94
C THR A 283 9.86 17.61 23.57
N GLN A 284 8.94 17.27 24.47
CA GLN A 284 7.51 17.49 24.28
C GLN A 284 7.00 18.61 25.19
N PHE A 285 6.01 19.35 24.72
CA PHE A 285 5.38 20.47 25.42
C PHE A 285 3.85 20.35 25.45
N LEU A 286 3.32 19.18 25.07
CA LEU A 286 1.88 18.87 25.03
C LEU A 286 1.29 18.69 26.42
N ASP A 287 2.10 18.21 27.35
CA ASP A 287 1.70 18.01 28.74
C ASP A 287 2.87 18.29 29.70
N ALA A 288 2.75 19.36 30.49
CA ALA A 288 3.78 19.78 31.43
C ALA A 288 4.02 18.78 32.57
N GLN A 289 3.08 17.85 32.82
CA GLN A 289 3.22 16.82 33.84
C GLN A 289 3.99 15.59 33.37
N LEU A 290 4.31 15.50 32.07
CA LEU A 290 5.07 14.37 31.52
C LEU A 290 6.57 14.65 31.59
N GLY A 291 7.27 13.77 32.29
CA GLY A 291 8.73 13.76 32.31
C GLY A 291 9.34 13.29 30.98
N LYS A 292 10.68 13.25 30.92
CA LYS A 292 11.43 12.77 29.74
C LYS A 292 11.25 11.26 29.46
N ARG A 293 10.78 10.47 30.43
CA ARG A 293 10.64 9.01 30.29
C ARG A 293 9.39 8.61 29.49
N SER A 294 9.40 7.41 28.92
CA SER A 294 8.18 6.76 28.41
C SER A 294 7.40 6.20 29.59
N ASP A 295 6.25 6.78 29.88
CA ASP A 295 5.34 6.28 30.90
C ASP A 295 3.94 6.06 30.31
N LYS A 296 3.06 5.43 31.08
CA LYS A 296 1.67 5.13 30.67
C LYS A 296 0.91 6.39 30.24
N LYS A 297 1.24 7.57 30.79
CA LYS A 297 0.56 8.82 30.45
C LYS A 297 0.96 9.32 29.06
N TRP A 298 2.22 9.13 28.63
CA TRP A 298 2.64 9.44 27.26
C TRP A 298 1.85 8.64 26.22
N PHE A 299 1.63 7.34 26.45
CA PHE A 299 0.87 6.50 25.52
C PHE A 299 -0.63 6.82 25.47
N LYS A 300 -1.19 7.47 26.51
CA LYS A 300 -2.53 8.07 26.45
C LYS A 300 -2.55 9.41 25.71
N THR A 301 -1.44 10.13 25.74
CA THR A 301 -1.30 11.45 25.10
C THR A 301 -1.06 11.32 23.59
N CYS A 302 -0.34 10.27 23.18
CA CYS A 302 0.08 10.01 21.82
C CYS A 302 -0.73 8.83 21.22
N GLY A 303 -1.60 9.14 20.27
CA GLY A 303 -2.32 8.15 19.47
C GLY A 303 -1.53 7.82 18.21
N VAL A 304 -1.27 6.53 17.96
CA VAL A 304 -0.48 6.09 16.79
C VAL A 304 -1.33 5.18 15.91
N VAL A 305 -1.38 5.48 14.62
CA VAL A 305 -1.89 4.60 13.56
C VAL A 305 -0.67 4.10 12.78
N TYR A 306 -0.36 2.80 12.89
CA TYR A 306 0.77 2.19 12.20
C TYR A 306 0.48 1.92 10.73
N GLN A 307 1.54 1.81 9.94
CA GLN A 307 1.45 1.43 8.53
C GLN A 307 0.72 0.09 8.32
N ASN A 308 0.92 -0.92 9.18
CA ASN A 308 0.19 -2.19 9.09
C ASN A 308 -0.89 -2.26 10.18
N PRO A 309 -2.20 -2.24 9.82
CA PRO A 309 -3.28 -2.24 10.80
C PRO A 309 -3.36 -3.56 11.59
N ASN A 310 -2.84 -4.68 11.05
CA ASN A 310 -2.87 -5.96 11.77
C ASN A 310 -2.02 -5.93 13.06
N TYR A 311 -1.12 -4.95 13.23
CA TYR A 311 -0.38 -4.77 14.48
C TYR A 311 -1.18 -4.04 15.58
N GLN A 312 -2.41 -3.60 15.31
CA GLN A 312 -3.25 -2.88 16.29
C GLN A 312 -4.61 -3.51 16.53
N LEU A 313 -4.96 -4.56 15.81
CA LEU A 313 -6.24 -5.22 15.94
C LEU A 313 -6.07 -6.45 16.81
N PHE A 314 -6.72 -6.48 17.97
CA PHE A 314 -6.53 -7.51 19.00
C PHE A 314 -7.83 -8.05 19.57
N MET A 315 -8.94 -7.30 19.47
CA MET A 315 -10.22 -7.70 20.06
C MET A 315 -10.93 -8.72 19.18
N SER A 316 -11.81 -9.50 19.81
CA SER A 316 -12.58 -10.55 19.11
C SER A 316 -13.59 -10.00 18.10
N ASN A 317 -13.98 -8.73 18.23
CA ASN A 317 -14.88 -8.06 17.29
C ASN A 317 -14.56 -6.57 17.16
N VAL A 318 -15.06 -5.96 16.08
CA VAL A 318 -14.81 -4.55 15.73
C VAL A 318 -15.35 -3.58 16.79
N LYS A 319 -16.51 -3.87 17.38
CA LYS A 319 -17.09 -2.99 18.39
C LYS A 319 -16.18 -2.89 19.62
N ASP A 320 -15.72 -4.04 20.11
CA ASP A 320 -14.83 -4.09 21.27
C ASP A 320 -13.48 -3.45 20.96
N GLU A 321 -12.97 -3.59 19.73
CA GLU A 321 -11.75 -2.90 19.28
C GLU A 321 -11.86 -1.39 19.42
N ILE A 322 -12.96 -0.80 18.94
CA ILE A 322 -13.20 0.65 19.01
C ILE A 322 -13.39 1.13 20.45
N LEU A 323 -14.01 0.30 21.29
CA LEU A 323 -14.32 0.65 22.68
C LEU A 323 -13.16 0.42 23.66
N PHE A 324 -12.15 -0.38 23.29
CA PHE A 324 -11.12 -0.85 24.22
C PHE A 324 -10.32 0.29 24.89
N GLY A 325 -9.93 1.31 24.12
CA GLY A 325 -9.17 2.46 24.60
C GLY A 325 -9.99 3.71 24.89
N ALA A 326 -11.30 3.68 24.64
CA ALA A 326 -12.15 4.86 24.73
C ALA A 326 -12.58 5.14 26.17
N ASP A 327 -12.22 6.33 26.70
CA ASP A 327 -12.73 6.79 28.00
C ASP A 327 -14.25 7.09 27.92
N ASP A 328 -14.74 7.52 26.75
CA ASP A 328 -16.15 7.82 26.46
C ASP A 328 -16.68 6.89 25.37
N LYS A 329 -17.45 5.88 25.79
CA LYS A 329 -17.99 4.85 24.89
C LYS A 329 -19.06 5.39 23.95
N GLU A 330 -19.83 6.39 24.35
CA GLU A 330 -20.89 6.96 23.53
C GLU A 330 -20.30 7.80 22.40
N TYR A 331 -19.27 8.59 22.71
CA TYR A 331 -18.45 9.27 21.71
C TYR A 331 -17.82 8.28 20.73
N ALA A 332 -17.25 7.18 21.23
CA ALA A 332 -16.63 6.16 20.38
C ALA A 332 -17.62 5.51 19.40
N LEU A 333 -18.85 5.20 19.84
CA LEU A 333 -19.90 4.67 18.98
C LEU A 333 -20.39 5.70 17.96
N THR A 334 -20.52 6.97 18.36
CA THR A 334 -20.85 8.07 17.45
C THR A 334 -19.80 8.23 16.36
N LEU A 335 -18.53 8.13 16.73
CA LEU A 335 -17.42 8.18 15.79
C LEU A 335 -17.43 6.98 14.85
N ALA A 336 -17.66 5.78 15.36
CA ALA A 336 -17.77 4.57 14.56
C ALA A 336 -18.87 4.65 13.50
N LYS A 337 -19.99 5.32 13.82
CA LYS A 337 -21.06 5.63 12.87
C LYS A 337 -20.60 6.58 11.77
N GLN A 338 -19.86 7.64 12.09
CA GLN A 338 -19.29 8.55 11.07
C GLN A 338 -18.33 7.82 10.13
N PHE A 339 -17.56 6.85 10.63
CA PHE A 339 -16.70 5.98 9.83
C PHE A 339 -17.44 4.84 9.10
N GLU A 340 -18.77 4.77 9.19
CA GLU A 340 -19.61 3.72 8.60
C GLU A 340 -19.20 2.29 9.03
N LEU A 341 -18.89 2.11 10.32
CA LEU A 341 -18.41 0.84 10.88
C LEU A 341 -19.50 0.00 11.57
N GLU A 342 -20.69 0.55 11.82
CA GLU A 342 -21.80 -0.14 12.50
C GLU A 342 -22.12 -1.53 11.91
N PRO A 343 -22.20 -1.71 10.57
CA PRO A 343 -22.47 -3.03 9.98
C PRO A 343 -21.37 -4.07 10.23
N LEU A 344 -20.19 -3.64 10.67
CA LEU A 344 -19.01 -4.49 10.88
C LEU A 344 -18.80 -4.88 12.34
N PHE A 345 -19.59 -4.33 13.28
CA PHE A 345 -19.39 -4.46 14.73
C PHE A 345 -19.18 -5.89 15.23
N SER A 346 -19.95 -6.85 14.71
CA SER A 346 -19.87 -8.25 15.13
C SER A 346 -18.78 -9.05 14.41
N ARG A 347 -18.14 -8.50 13.38
CA ARG A 347 -17.12 -9.23 12.61
C ARG A 347 -15.79 -9.22 13.37
N HIS A 348 -15.01 -10.26 13.16
CA HIS A 348 -13.64 -10.30 13.66
C HIS A 348 -12.76 -9.30 12.89
N PRO A 349 -11.95 -8.44 13.54
CA PRO A 349 -11.17 -7.40 12.86
C PRO A 349 -10.24 -7.92 11.75
N HIS A 350 -9.64 -9.09 11.93
CA HIS A 350 -8.76 -9.68 10.90
C HIS A 350 -9.49 -10.17 9.64
N SER A 351 -10.82 -10.37 9.71
CA SER A 351 -11.65 -10.79 8.56
C SER A 351 -12.04 -9.63 7.63
N LEU A 352 -11.73 -8.40 8.04
CA LEU A 352 -12.07 -7.19 7.28
C LEU A 352 -11.13 -6.99 6.08
N SER A 353 -11.61 -6.25 5.08
CA SER A 353 -10.72 -5.71 4.04
C SER A 353 -9.71 -4.73 4.63
N GLU A 354 -8.60 -4.49 3.94
CA GLU A 354 -7.56 -3.57 4.40
C GLU A 354 -8.09 -2.15 4.65
N GLY A 355 -8.93 -1.63 3.75
CA GLY A 355 -9.57 -0.32 3.94
C GLY A 355 -10.47 -0.27 5.17
N GLN A 356 -11.23 -1.34 5.43
CA GLN A 356 -12.05 -1.45 6.64
C GLN A 356 -11.19 -1.54 7.91
N LYS A 357 -10.12 -2.35 7.91
CA LYS A 357 -9.16 -2.43 9.01
C LYS A 357 -8.60 -1.05 9.34
N ARG A 358 -8.20 -0.29 8.30
CA ARG A 358 -7.69 1.07 8.44
C ARG A 358 -8.69 1.99 9.13
N ARG A 359 -9.95 2.01 8.68
CA ARG A 359 -11.01 2.82 9.31
C ARG A 359 -11.23 2.44 10.77
N VAL A 360 -11.22 1.14 11.10
CA VAL A 360 -11.34 0.66 12.48
C VAL A 360 -10.17 1.16 13.33
N THR A 361 -8.94 1.02 12.87
CA THR A 361 -7.75 1.47 13.60
C THR A 361 -7.74 2.98 13.81
N VAL A 362 -8.05 3.77 12.78
CA VAL A 362 -8.15 5.23 12.88
C VAL A 362 -9.25 5.63 13.87
N CYS A 363 -10.44 5.04 13.75
CA CYS A 363 -11.56 5.28 14.67
C CYS A 363 -11.21 4.93 16.12
N ALA A 364 -10.59 3.77 16.36
CA ALA A 364 -10.21 3.31 17.70
C ALA A 364 -9.17 4.22 18.37
N ILE A 365 -8.24 4.80 17.60
CA ILE A 365 -7.26 5.76 18.11
C ILE A 365 -7.90 7.12 18.40
N LEU A 366 -8.73 7.64 17.50
CA LEU A 366 -9.43 8.91 17.67
C LEU A 366 -10.44 8.88 18.84
N ALA A 367 -11.01 7.70 19.13
CA ALA A 367 -11.89 7.47 20.28
C ALA A 367 -11.18 7.73 21.63
N GLN A 368 -9.85 7.67 21.67
CA GLN A 368 -9.03 7.92 22.88
C GLN A 368 -8.74 9.41 23.09
N LYS A 369 -9.16 10.29 22.17
CA LYS A 369 -8.94 11.76 22.22
C LYS A 369 -7.46 12.16 22.44
N PRO A 370 -6.52 11.69 21.59
CA PRO A 370 -5.10 11.96 21.78
C PRO A 370 -4.75 13.43 21.54
N LYS A 371 -3.80 13.98 22.32
CA LYS A 371 -3.26 15.33 22.10
C LYS A 371 -2.27 15.38 20.93
N LEU A 372 -1.60 14.26 20.65
CA LEU A 372 -0.72 14.06 19.50
C LEU A 372 -1.21 12.85 18.70
N LEU A 373 -1.54 13.07 17.45
CA LEU A 373 -1.97 12.03 16.52
C LEU A 373 -0.88 11.78 15.49
N LEU A 374 -0.38 10.55 15.47
CA LEU A 374 0.67 10.06 14.58
C LEU A 374 0.02 9.12 13.56
N LEU A 375 -0.02 9.50 12.29
CA LEU A 375 -0.68 8.76 11.21
C LEU A 375 0.32 8.27 10.16
N ASP A 376 0.63 6.97 10.15
CA ASP A 376 1.54 6.38 9.16
C ASP A 376 0.72 5.67 8.07
N GLU A 377 0.67 6.30 6.89
CA GLU A 377 -0.12 5.89 5.73
C GLU A 377 -1.61 5.63 6.06
N PRO A 378 -2.35 6.61 6.61
CA PRO A 378 -3.71 6.41 7.07
C PRO A 378 -4.72 6.18 5.92
N THR A 379 -4.30 6.38 4.67
CA THR A 379 -5.15 6.48 3.47
C THR A 379 -5.21 5.20 2.66
N VAL A 380 -4.43 4.19 3.03
CA VAL A 380 -4.33 2.92 2.30
C VAL A 380 -5.68 2.20 2.25
N GLY A 381 -6.00 1.67 1.07
CA GLY A 381 -7.20 0.87 0.82
C GLY A 381 -8.51 1.65 0.80
N GLN A 382 -8.47 3.00 0.78
CA GLN A 382 -9.67 3.83 0.71
C GLN A 382 -10.02 4.22 -0.72
N ASP A 383 -11.31 4.19 -1.04
CA ASP A 383 -11.85 4.84 -2.23
C ASP A 383 -11.98 6.36 -2.03
N TYR A 384 -12.21 7.10 -3.11
CA TYR A 384 -12.27 8.57 -3.03
C TYR A 384 -13.32 9.08 -2.03
N LYS A 385 -14.54 8.51 -2.04
CA LYS A 385 -15.64 8.95 -1.16
C LYS A 385 -15.33 8.68 0.30
N THR A 386 -14.77 7.51 0.58
CA THR A 386 -14.40 7.06 1.92
C THR A 386 -13.19 7.83 2.44
N LEU A 387 -12.22 8.10 1.56
CA LEU A 387 -11.08 8.96 1.84
C LEU A 387 -11.55 10.39 2.18
N GLN A 388 -12.44 10.96 1.36
CA GLN A 388 -13.03 12.28 1.61
C GLN A 388 -13.75 12.34 2.96
N ASN A 389 -14.56 11.32 3.29
CA ASN A 389 -15.22 11.21 4.58
C ASN A 389 -14.21 11.12 5.73
N MET A 390 -13.17 10.28 5.60
CA MET A 390 -12.11 10.16 6.61
C MET A 390 -11.36 11.47 6.82
N MET A 391 -11.03 12.20 5.75
CA MET A 391 -10.39 13.52 5.85
C MET A 391 -11.28 14.54 6.55
N MET A 392 -12.57 14.57 6.21
CA MET A 392 -13.54 15.43 6.89
C MET A 392 -13.63 15.12 8.39
N ILE A 393 -13.66 13.85 8.78
CA ILE A 393 -13.72 13.42 10.18
C ILE A 393 -12.43 13.81 10.91
N LEU A 394 -11.26 13.48 10.35
CA LEU A 394 -9.96 13.83 10.93
C LEU A 394 -9.84 15.34 11.17
N ASN A 395 -10.18 16.16 10.18
CA ASN A 395 -10.09 17.62 10.29
C ASN A 395 -11.15 18.21 11.24
N THR A 396 -12.31 17.59 11.35
CA THR A 396 -13.32 18.00 12.33
C THR A 396 -12.83 17.73 13.74
N ILE A 397 -12.34 16.52 14.01
CA ILE A 397 -11.82 16.14 15.33
C ILE A 397 -10.58 16.95 15.69
N HIS A 398 -9.68 17.17 14.74
CA HIS A 398 -8.51 18.02 14.94
C HIS A 398 -8.89 19.41 15.46
N ARG A 399 -9.91 20.05 14.86
CA ARG A 399 -10.40 21.36 15.29
C ARG A 399 -11.11 21.32 16.63
N GLU A 400 -11.91 20.29 16.89
CA GLU A 400 -12.66 20.14 18.15
C GLU A 400 -11.76 19.82 19.34
N GLN A 401 -10.69 19.05 19.12
CA GLN A 401 -9.78 18.60 20.17
C GLN A 401 -8.51 19.43 20.28
N GLU A 402 -8.26 20.33 19.31
CA GLU A 402 -7.01 21.09 19.19
C GLU A 402 -5.77 20.19 19.30
N ASN A 403 -5.83 19.01 18.67
CA ASN A 403 -4.72 18.06 18.70
C ASN A 403 -3.62 18.47 17.70
N THR A 404 -2.40 17.99 17.91
CA THR A 404 -1.30 18.13 16.94
C THR A 404 -1.26 16.86 16.07
N MET A 405 -1.15 17.00 14.76
CA MET A 405 -1.11 15.86 13.83
C MET A 405 0.23 15.77 13.12
N ILE A 406 0.80 14.57 13.05
CA ILE A 406 1.94 14.26 12.19
C ILE A 406 1.54 13.09 11.32
N SER A 407 1.54 13.31 10.00
CA SER A 407 1.11 12.32 9.03
C SER A 407 2.26 11.95 8.08
N ILE A 408 2.25 10.71 7.63
CA ILE A 408 2.98 10.24 6.45
C ILE A 408 1.92 9.76 5.47
N THR A 409 1.93 10.29 4.25
CA THR A 409 1.15 9.69 3.16
C THR A 409 1.80 9.95 1.81
N HIS A 410 1.68 8.97 0.92
CA HIS A 410 1.97 9.10 -0.51
C HIS A 410 0.72 9.41 -1.34
N ASP A 411 -0.46 9.53 -0.72
CA ASP A 411 -1.71 9.82 -1.42
C ASP A 411 -1.89 11.31 -1.66
N ILE A 412 -1.55 11.75 -2.88
CA ILE A 412 -1.60 13.14 -3.33
C ILE A 412 -2.98 13.80 -3.14
N ARG A 413 -4.05 12.99 -3.12
CA ARG A 413 -5.42 13.48 -3.09
C ARG A 413 -5.74 14.15 -1.77
N CYS A 414 -5.11 13.72 -0.68
CA CYS A 414 -5.41 14.22 0.66
C CYS A 414 -4.24 14.92 1.35
N MET A 415 -3.08 15.07 0.69
CA MET A 415 -1.91 15.72 1.31
C MET A 415 -2.28 17.11 1.84
N ASN A 416 -3.00 17.90 1.05
CA ASN A 416 -3.43 19.24 1.44
C ASN A 416 -4.44 19.22 2.60
N ALA A 417 -5.36 18.26 2.62
CA ALA A 417 -6.30 18.10 3.72
C ALA A 417 -5.63 17.63 5.03
N LEU A 418 -4.43 17.02 4.97
CA LEU A 418 -3.70 16.49 6.12
C LEU A 418 -2.56 17.38 6.61
N SER A 419 -2.32 18.53 5.98
CA SER A 419 -1.13 19.32 6.26
C SER A 419 -1.36 20.83 6.20
N ASP A 420 -0.85 21.52 7.21
CA ASP A 420 -0.61 22.97 7.17
C ASP A 420 0.84 23.26 6.74
N ARG A 421 1.76 22.34 7.08
CA ARG A 421 3.18 22.41 6.68
C ARG A 421 3.68 21.04 6.23
N ASN A 422 4.57 21.09 5.24
CA ASN A 422 5.24 19.93 4.68
C ASN A 422 6.72 19.95 5.06
N VAL A 423 7.28 18.82 5.51
CA VAL A 423 8.71 18.63 5.75
C VAL A 423 9.20 17.42 4.98
N CYS A 424 10.25 17.59 4.16
CA CYS A 424 10.83 16.49 3.40
C CYS A 424 12.07 15.94 4.13
N LEU A 425 12.07 14.65 4.45
CA LEU A 425 13.25 13.94 4.92
C LEU A 425 14.04 13.47 3.69
N LEU A 426 15.26 14.01 3.56
CA LEU A 426 16.20 13.62 2.53
C LEU A 426 17.01 12.41 3.00
N PRO A 427 17.39 11.48 2.10
CA PRO A 427 18.34 10.43 2.43
C PRO A 427 19.70 11.04 2.83
N ASN A 428 20.40 10.37 3.76
CA ASN A 428 21.76 10.75 4.18
C ASN A 428 22.80 10.47 3.10
#